data_AF-A0A1B6EW55-F1
#
_entry.id   AF-A0A1B6EW55-F1
#
_cell.length_a   1.000
_cell.length_b   1.000
_cell.length_c   1.000
_cell.angle_alpha   90.00
_cell.angle_beta   90.00
_cell.angle_gamma   90.00
#
_symmetry.space_group_name_H-M   'P 1'
#
loop_
_entity.id
_entity.type
_entity.pdbx_description
1 polymer ?
#
loop_
_entity_poly.entity_id
_entity_poly.type
_entity_poly.pdbx_seq_one_letter_code
_entity_poly.pdbx_strand_id
1 'polypeptide(L)'
;ITTMAHLLTLCTMLASVLIYLTYRCDASIPQQCMECLQGGCEDVDPKDCKLGMTVTNMCGFKVCAQGPGEQCGGRGNTLGECGLGLKCVCEKCVGCSSDNLICYYNLNQCRKYRF
;
A
#
# COMPACT_ATOMS: atom_id res chain seq x y z
N ILE A 1 -52.81 -7.07 11.21
CA ILE A 1 -51.82 -6.75 12.28
C ILE A 1 -50.57 -7.63 12.13
N THR A 2 -50.72 -8.96 12.06
CA THR A 2 -49.60 -9.90 11.88
C THR A 2 -48.84 -9.71 10.55
N THR A 3 -49.54 -9.53 9.43
CA THR A 3 -48.92 -9.29 8.11
C THR A 3 -48.09 -8.00 8.04
N MET A 4 -48.55 -6.94 8.72
CA MET A 4 -47.83 -5.66 8.82
C MET A 4 -46.57 -5.79 9.69
N ALA A 5 -46.63 -6.58 10.77
CA ALA A 5 -45.46 -6.83 11.62
C ALA A 5 -44.38 -7.65 10.89
N HIS A 6 -44.76 -8.68 10.12
CA HIS A 6 -43.81 -9.45 9.32
C HIS A 6 -43.15 -8.61 8.23
N LEU A 7 -43.91 -7.72 7.57
CA LEU A 7 -43.37 -6.82 6.57
C LEU A 7 -42.32 -5.87 7.16
N LEU A 8 -42.60 -5.28 8.34
CA LEU A 8 -41.67 -4.41 9.04
C LEU A 8 -40.36 -5.13 9.42
N THR A 9 -40.45 -6.36 9.95
CA THR A 9 -39.25 -7.14 10.31
C THR A 9 -38.39 -7.49 9.11
N LEU A 10 -39.01 -7.80 7.96
CA LEU A 10 -38.29 -8.13 6.74
C LEU A 10 -37.56 -6.90 6.18
N CYS A 11 -38.21 -5.73 6.22
CA CYS A 11 -37.60 -4.45 5.86
C CYS A 11 -36.39 -4.10 6.74
N THR A 12 -36.47 -4.30 8.06
CA THR A 12 -35.35 -4.01 8.97
C THR A 12 -34.15 -4.93 8.73
N MET A 13 -34.40 -6.21 8.47
CA MET A 13 -33.33 -7.17 8.16
C MET A 13 -32.64 -6.80 6.84
N LEU A 14 -33.39 -6.49 5.79
CA LEU A 14 -32.84 -6.04 4.52
C LEU A 14 -32.02 -4.75 4.68
N ALA A 15 -32.52 -3.77 5.42
CA ALA A 15 -31.79 -2.52 5.68
C ALA A 15 -30.46 -2.78 6.40
N SER A 16 -30.45 -3.65 7.42
CA SER A 16 -29.23 -4.00 8.15
C SER A 16 -28.18 -4.70 7.28
N VAL A 17 -28.60 -5.58 6.38
CA VAL A 17 -27.72 -6.25 5.40
C VAL A 17 -27.13 -5.22 4.43
N LEU A 18 -27.96 -4.31 3.91
CA LEU A 18 -27.48 -3.25 3.02
C LEU A 18 -26.46 -2.33 3.71
N ILE A 19 -26.72 -1.92 4.95
CA ILE A 19 -25.80 -1.08 5.74
C ILE A 19 -24.49 -1.83 6.03
N TYR A 20 -24.56 -3.13 6.35
CA TYR A 20 -23.37 -3.94 6.57
C TYR A 20 -22.53 -4.10 5.29
N LEU A 21 -23.18 -4.29 4.15
CA LEU A 21 -22.51 -4.39 2.85
C LEU A 21 -21.88 -3.06 2.43
N THR A 22 -22.55 -1.91 2.64
CA THR A 22 -21.98 -0.59 2.33
C THR A 22 -20.78 -0.29 3.22
N TYR A 23 -20.85 -0.60 4.52
CA TYR A 23 -19.72 -0.42 5.45
C TYR A 23 -18.51 -1.29 5.08
N ARG A 24 -18.73 -2.52 4.59
CA ARG A 24 -17.67 -3.39 4.08
C ARG A 24 -17.04 -2.85 2.80
N CYS A 25 -17.81 -2.19 1.93
CA CYS A 25 -17.30 -1.60 0.70
C CYS A 25 -16.50 -0.31 0.93
N ASP A 26 -16.79 0.45 1.98
CA ASP A 26 -16.08 1.71 2.29
C ASP A 26 -14.67 1.50 2.85
N ALA A 27 -14.32 0.26 3.24
CA ALA A 27 -13.00 -0.08 3.76
C ALA A 27 -11.87 -0.12 2.70
N SER A 28 -12.13 0.28 1.45
CA SER A 28 -11.37 -0.26 0.33
C SER A 28 -10.16 0.57 -0.13
N ILE A 29 -10.09 1.88 0.13
CA ILE A 29 -9.03 2.73 -0.46
C ILE A 29 -8.51 3.79 0.52
N PRO A 30 -7.18 3.83 0.82
CA PRO A 30 -6.59 4.87 1.64
C PRO A 30 -6.82 6.28 1.06
N GLN A 31 -7.10 7.29 1.89
CA GLN A 31 -7.26 8.69 1.44
C GLN A 31 -6.08 9.19 0.59
N GLN A 32 -4.86 8.75 0.91
CA GLN A 32 -3.64 9.06 0.15
C GLN A 32 -3.64 8.53 -1.30
N CYS A 33 -4.51 7.56 -1.63
CA CYS A 33 -4.66 7.00 -2.97
C CYS A 33 -5.77 7.67 -3.78
N MET A 34 -6.51 8.63 -3.18
CA MET A 34 -7.68 9.21 -3.81
C MET A 34 -7.34 10.09 -5.01
N GLU A 35 -6.19 10.79 -4.98
CA GLU A 35 -5.66 11.52 -6.13
C GLU A 35 -5.36 10.59 -7.30
N CYS A 36 -4.86 9.38 -7.02
CA CYS A 36 -4.59 8.38 -8.05
C CYS A 36 -5.86 7.89 -8.75
N LEU A 37 -6.98 7.74 -8.03
CA LEU A 37 -8.27 7.36 -8.62
C LEU A 37 -8.82 8.42 -9.57
N GLN A 38 -8.42 9.69 -9.38
CA GLN A 38 -8.82 10.80 -10.24
C GLN A 38 -7.87 10.99 -11.44
N GLY A 39 -6.94 10.05 -11.66
CA GLY A 39 -5.97 10.10 -12.75
C GLY A 39 -4.69 10.86 -12.43
N GLY A 40 -4.42 11.17 -11.16
CA GLY A 40 -3.18 11.84 -10.74
C GLY A 40 -1.95 10.93 -10.68
N CYS A 41 -2.12 9.62 -10.88
CA CYS A 41 -1.04 8.63 -10.83
C CYS A 41 -1.04 7.81 -12.12
N GLU A 42 0.15 7.53 -12.63
CA GLU A 42 0.37 6.71 -13.81
C GLU A 42 1.41 5.63 -13.50
N ASP A 43 1.27 4.49 -14.16
CA ASP A 43 2.26 3.42 -14.09
C ASP A 43 3.56 3.87 -14.75
N VAL A 44 4.67 3.71 -14.03
CA VAL A 44 6.01 3.97 -14.58
C VAL A 44 6.47 2.77 -15.42
N ASP A 45 7.08 3.01 -16.59
CA ASP A 45 7.75 1.96 -17.36
C ASP A 45 9.07 1.58 -16.66
N PRO A 46 9.39 0.28 -16.50
CA PRO A 46 10.66 -0.15 -15.93
C PRO A 46 11.90 0.50 -16.54
N LYS A 47 11.88 0.83 -17.84
CA LYS A 47 13.00 1.49 -18.55
C LYS A 47 13.29 2.90 -18.05
N ASP A 48 12.29 3.58 -17.51
CA ASP A 48 12.43 4.94 -16.98
C ASP A 48 12.97 4.94 -15.54
N CYS A 49 13.03 3.76 -14.91
CA CYS A 49 13.57 3.61 -13.57
C CYS A 49 15.09 3.41 -13.60
N LYS A 50 15.78 4.07 -12.65
CA LYS A 50 17.23 3.94 -12.46
C LYS A 50 17.72 2.49 -12.36
N LEU A 51 16.92 1.61 -11.75
CA LEU A 51 17.23 0.20 -11.57
C LEU A 51 16.61 -0.71 -12.63
N GLY A 52 15.93 -0.17 -13.63
CA GLY A 52 15.23 -0.99 -14.63
C GLY A 52 14.03 -1.77 -14.06
N MET A 53 13.53 -1.41 -12.86
CA MET A 53 12.58 -2.21 -12.08
C MET A 53 11.48 -1.35 -11.47
N THR A 54 10.27 -1.89 -11.46
CA THR A 54 9.10 -1.32 -10.78
C THR A 54 8.54 -2.26 -9.73
N VAL A 55 7.83 -1.67 -8.78
CA VAL A 55 7.06 -2.34 -7.71
C VAL A 55 5.67 -1.73 -7.64
N THR A 56 4.70 -2.50 -7.16
CA THR A 56 3.32 -2.03 -7.01
C THR A 56 3.13 -1.38 -5.66
N ASN A 57 2.84 -0.08 -5.65
CA ASN A 57 2.63 0.66 -4.41
C ASN A 57 1.30 0.27 -3.71
N MET A 58 1.09 0.78 -2.50
CA MET A 58 -0.15 0.58 -1.72
C MET A 58 -1.44 0.99 -2.47
N CYS A 59 -1.33 1.89 -3.45
CA CYS A 59 -2.45 2.37 -4.25
C CYS A 59 -2.70 1.52 -5.52
N GLY A 60 -1.86 0.52 -5.80
CA GLY A 60 -1.98 -0.37 -6.95
C GLY A 60 -1.22 0.03 -8.21
N PHE A 61 -0.40 1.10 -8.16
CA PHE A 61 0.34 1.63 -9.31
C PHE A 61 1.79 1.15 -9.32
N LYS A 62 2.35 0.98 -10.52
CA LYS A 62 3.78 0.70 -10.72
C LYS A 62 4.60 1.95 -10.49
N VAL A 63 5.48 1.89 -9.51
CA VAL A 63 6.45 2.94 -9.18
C VAL A 63 7.87 2.37 -9.25
N CYS A 64 8.87 3.22 -9.40
CA CYS A 64 10.26 2.75 -9.42
C CYS A 64 10.66 2.13 -8.08
N ALA A 65 11.33 0.98 -8.18
CA ALA A 65 11.86 0.29 -7.02
C ALA A 65 13.06 1.04 -6.42
N GLN A 66 13.16 1.02 -5.09
CA GLN A 66 14.30 1.55 -4.34
C GLN A 66 15.40 0.50 -4.21
N GLY A 67 16.65 0.93 -4.38
CA GLY A 67 17.85 0.10 -4.37
C GLY A 67 18.48 -0.05 -2.98
N PRO A 68 19.55 -0.86 -2.87
CA PRO A 68 20.22 -1.11 -1.59
C PRO A 68 20.71 0.20 -0.93
N GLY A 69 20.31 0.45 0.32
CA GLY A 69 20.66 1.65 1.07
C GLY A 69 19.90 2.93 0.69
N GLU A 70 19.00 2.88 -0.31
CA GLU A 70 18.07 3.98 -0.60
C GLU A 70 16.94 4.02 0.44
N GLN A 71 16.24 5.15 0.53
CA GLN A 71 15.14 5.34 1.49
C GLN A 71 13.92 4.49 1.11
N CYS A 72 13.17 4.04 2.10
CA CYS A 72 11.93 3.28 1.89
C CYS A 72 10.96 3.43 3.06
N GLY A 73 9.71 3.01 2.86
CA GLY A 73 8.69 3.00 3.90
C GLY A 73 8.09 4.39 4.13
N GLY A 74 8.00 4.82 5.39
CA GLY A 74 7.18 5.96 5.78
C GLY A 74 5.68 5.62 5.78
N ARG A 75 4.84 6.60 6.14
CA ARG A 75 3.38 6.39 6.20
C ARG A 75 2.86 6.07 4.79
N GLY A 76 2.40 4.84 4.58
CA GLY A 76 1.85 4.43 3.29
C GLY A 76 2.88 4.29 2.17
N ASN A 77 4.15 4.00 2.52
CA ASN A 77 5.26 3.82 1.58
C ASN A 77 5.64 5.07 0.76
N THR A 78 5.39 6.26 1.29
CA THR A 78 5.71 7.54 0.61
C THR A 78 7.20 7.77 0.36
N LEU A 79 8.09 7.12 1.13
CA LEU A 79 9.53 7.18 0.90
C LEU A 79 9.99 6.18 -0.18
N GLY A 80 9.08 5.33 -0.67
CA GLY A 80 9.33 4.34 -1.70
C GLY A 80 9.33 2.90 -1.17
N GLU A 81 9.37 1.96 -2.12
CA GLU A 81 9.33 0.53 -1.85
C GLU A 81 10.57 -0.14 -2.42
N CYS A 82 11.16 -1.05 -1.66
CA CYS A 82 12.38 -1.73 -2.04
C CYS A 82 12.16 -2.71 -3.20
N GLY A 83 13.15 -2.84 -4.08
CA GLY A 83 13.15 -3.83 -5.15
C GLY A 83 13.32 -5.27 -4.66
N LEU A 84 13.27 -6.21 -5.61
CA LEU A 84 13.38 -7.65 -5.34
C LEU A 84 14.67 -8.00 -4.59
N GLY A 85 14.53 -8.87 -3.57
CA GLY A 85 15.64 -9.32 -2.71
C GLY A 85 15.98 -8.37 -1.55
N LEU A 86 15.35 -7.20 -1.49
CA LEU A 86 15.56 -6.20 -0.45
C LEU A 86 14.35 -6.11 0.50
N LYS A 87 14.60 -5.72 1.74
CA LYS A 87 13.57 -5.45 2.76
C LYS A 87 13.74 -4.04 3.30
N CYS A 88 12.62 -3.34 3.52
CA CYS A 88 12.66 -2.05 4.19
C CYS A 88 12.88 -2.24 5.70
N VAL A 89 14.01 -1.77 6.21
CA VAL A 89 14.39 -1.81 7.63
C VAL A 89 14.95 -0.44 8.01
N CYS A 90 14.35 0.20 9.02
CA CYS A 90 14.76 1.53 9.48
C CYS A 90 14.82 2.57 8.35
N GLU A 91 13.77 2.60 7.53
CA GLU A 91 13.63 3.48 6.37
C GLU A 91 14.73 3.30 5.31
N LYS A 92 15.40 2.14 5.29
CA LYS A 92 16.44 1.79 4.32
C LYS A 92 16.23 0.40 3.73
N CYS A 93 16.51 0.26 2.44
CA CYS A 93 16.47 -1.04 1.77
C CYS A 93 17.71 -1.87 2.12
N VAL A 94 17.49 -3.03 2.75
CA VAL A 94 18.54 -3.88 3.35
C VAL A 94 18.41 -5.29 2.78
N GLY A 95 19.56 -5.94 2.57
CA GLY A 95 19.66 -7.22 1.85
C GLY A 95 20.49 -7.08 0.58
N CYS A 96 20.33 -8.00 -0.36
CA CYS A 96 20.97 -7.97 -1.66
C CYS A 96 19.93 -7.83 -2.76
N SER A 97 20.14 -6.90 -3.68
CA SER A 97 19.31 -6.79 -4.88
C SER A 97 19.41 -8.07 -5.70
N SER A 98 18.28 -8.62 -6.11
CA SER A 98 18.24 -9.77 -7.03
C SER A 98 18.66 -9.43 -8.46
N ASP A 99 18.67 -8.14 -8.82
CA ASP A 99 18.99 -7.67 -10.16
C ASP A 99 20.50 -7.59 -10.42
N ASN A 100 21.22 -6.90 -9.54
CA ASN A 100 22.65 -6.60 -9.72
C ASN A 100 23.55 -7.16 -8.60
N LEU A 101 22.98 -7.92 -7.65
CA LEU A 101 23.68 -8.53 -6.51
C LEU A 101 24.40 -7.53 -5.60
N ILE A 102 24.08 -6.23 -5.69
CA ILE A 102 24.59 -5.22 -4.76
C ILE A 102 23.85 -5.34 -3.43
N CYS A 103 24.60 -5.34 -2.33
CA CYS A 103 24.05 -5.53 -1.00
C CYS A 103 24.25 -4.30 -0.10
N TYR A 104 23.30 -4.10 0.82
CA TYR A 104 23.39 -3.10 1.87
C TYR A 104 22.95 -3.70 3.21
N TYR A 105 23.81 -3.60 4.22
CA TYR A 105 23.57 -4.15 5.56
C TYR A 105 23.82 -3.14 6.69
N ASN A 106 24.12 -1.88 6.36
CA ASN A 106 24.44 -0.90 7.37
C ASN A 106 23.14 -0.37 8.02
N LEU A 107 22.84 -0.89 9.20
CA LEU A 107 21.68 -0.49 10.01
C LEU A 107 22.04 0.51 11.10
N ASN A 108 23.20 1.17 11.00
CA ASN A 108 23.75 2.01 12.07
C ASN A 108 22.88 3.25 12.37
N GLN A 109 21.86 3.51 11.54
CA GLN A 109 20.90 4.60 11.67
C GLN A 109 19.49 4.16 12.05
N CYS A 110 19.28 2.89 12.40
CA CYS A 110 18.13 2.53 13.20
C CYS A 110 18.24 3.32 14.51
N ARG A 111 17.66 4.53 14.55
CA ARG A 111 17.54 5.27 15.80
C ARG A 111 16.82 4.29 16.71
N LYS A 112 17.55 3.73 17.68
CA LYS A 112 16.94 3.09 18.84
C LYS A 112 15.89 4.10 19.28
N TYR A 113 14.62 3.72 19.20
CA TYR A 113 13.57 4.50 19.82
C TYR A 113 14.03 4.76 21.26
N ARG A 114 14.40 6.01 21.51
CA ARG A 114 14.89 6.51 22.78
C ARG A 114 13.67 7.18 23.42
N PHE A 115 13.21 6.51 24.48
CA PHE A 115 12.09 6.81 25.39
C PHE A 115 10.69 6.52 24.85
#